data_AF-A0A6J6LCQ4-F1
#
_entry.id   AF-A0A6J6LCQ4-F1
#
_cell.length_a   1.000
_cell.length_b   1.000
_cell.length_c   1.000
_cell.angle_alpha   90.00
_cell.angle_beta   90.00
_cell.angle_gamma   90.00
#
_symmetry.space_group_name_H-M   'P 1'
#
loop_
_entity.id
_entity.type
_entity.pdbx_description
1 polymer ?
#
loop_
_entity_poly.entity_id
_entity_poly.type
_entity_poly.pdbx_seq_one_letter_code
_entity_poly.pdbx_strand_id
1 'polypeptide(L)' 'MKPGDWTPDEEAEVAKFYVETIHSNISGFVKSKNHLVVHLQDGGESFDQFLTAIDAEGDLEAARATWKQVHNAR' A
#
# COMPACT_ATOMS: atom_id res chain seq x y z
N MET A 1 -27.48 -19.80 -13.43
CA MET A 1 -27.01 -18.94 -14.53
C MET A 1 -25.53 -19.19 -14.71
N LYS A 2 -25.11 -19.40 -15.96
CA LYS A 2 -23.71 -19.45 -16.37
C LYS A 2 -23.25 -18.06 -16.81
N PRO A 3 -21.94 -17.76 -16.81
CA PRO A 3 -21.44 -16.54 -17.41
C PRO A 3 -21.94 -16.39 -18.85
N GLY A 4 -22.55 -15.24 -19.17
CA GLY A 4 -23.18 -14.97 -20.47
C GLY A 4 -24.69 -15.23 -20.55
N ASP A 5 -25.32 -15.73 -19.47
CA ASP A 5 -26.79 -15.88 -19.38
C ASP A 5 -27.49 -14.60 -18.85
N TRP A 6 -26.75 -13.53 -18.58
CA TRP A 6 -27.27 -12.32 -17.94
C TRP A 6 -27.83 -11.32 -18.95
N THR A 7 -28.92 -10.66 -18.57
CA THR A 7 -29.37 -9.44 -19.25
C THR A 7 -28.37 -8.30 -19.03
N PRO A 8 -28.39 -7.25 -19.87
CA PRO A 8 -27.49 -6.10 -19.69
C PRO A 8 -27.58 -5.45 -18.30
N ASP A 9 -28.77 -5.41 -17.70
CA ASP A 9 -28.97 -4.86 -16.35
C ASP A 9 -28.35 -5.77 -15.28
N GLU A 10 -28.52 -7.09 -15.40
CA GLU A 10 -27.88 -8.07 -14.50
C GLU A 10 -26.35 -8.06 -14.65
N GLU A 11 -25.82 -7.89 -15.86
CA GLU A 11 -24.37 -7.76 -16.07
C GLU A 11 -23.82 -6.52 -15.36
N ALA A 12 -24.52 -5.38 -15.43
CA ALA A 12 -24.12 -4.16 -14.75
C ALA A 12 -24.16 -4.32 -13.22
N GLU A 13 -25.19 -4.98 -12.68
CA GLU A 13 -25.31 -5.28 -11.25
C GLU A 13 -24.20 -6.22 -10.77
N VAL A 14 -23.91 -7.28 -11.53
CA VAL A 14 -22.83 -8.22 -11.22
C VAL A 14 -21.49 -7.50 -11.22
N ALA A 15 -21.20 -6.67 -12.24
CA ALA A 15 -19.98 -5.89 -12.29
C ALA A 15 -19.84 -4.96 -11.07
N LYS A 16 -20.91 -4.25 -10.70
CA LYS A 16 -20.95 -3.40 -9.51
C LYS A 16 -20.68 -4.19 -8.23
N PHE A 17 -21.30 -5.35 -8.07
CA PHE A 17 -21.09 -6.23 -6.92
C PHE A 17 -19.62 -6.66 -6.78
N TYR A 18 -18.96 -7.01 -7.89
CA TYR A 18 -17.54 -7.36 -7.87
C TYR A 18 -16.66 -6.18 -7.45
N VAL A 19 -16.93 -5.00 -8.00
CA VAL A 19 -16.21 -3.76 -7.61
C VAL A 19 -16.40 -3.50 -6.12
N GLU A 20 -17.64 -3.48 -5.63
CA GLU A 20 -17.94 -3.27 -4.20
C GLU A 20 -17.24 -4.30 -3.31
N THR A 21 -17.21 -5.57 -3.73
CA THR A 21 -16.50 -6.63 -3.01
C THR A 21 -15.00 -6.37 -2.94
N ILE A 22 -14.37 -5.99 -4.05
CA ILE A 22 -12.94 -5.64 -4.09
C ILE A 22 -12.65 -4.47 -3.14
N HIS A 23 -13.47 -3.41 -3.21
CA HIS A 23 -13.32 -2.25 -2.33
C HIS A 23 -13.47 -2.62 -0.86
N SER A 24 -14.49 -3.40 -0.52
CA SER A 24 -14.73 -3.88 0.85
C SER A 24 -13.56 -4.73 1.36
N ASN A 25 -13.01 -5.62 0.52
CA ASN A 25 -11.85 -6.43 0.86
C ASN A 25 -10.60 -5.59 1.10
N ILE A 26 -10.33 -4.60 0.25
CA ILE A 26 -9.21 -3.66 0.43
C ILE A 26 -9.40 -2.87 1.73
N SER A 27 -10.58 -2.31 1.96
CA SER A 27 -10.88 -1.58 3.20
C SER A 27 -10.72 -2.47 4.43
N GLY A 28 -11.22 -3.71 4.39
CA GLY A 28 -11.06 -4.68 5.46
C GLY A 28 -9.60 -5.05 5.71
N PHE A 29 -8.83 -5.26 4.64
CA PHE A 29 -7.40 -5.57 4.72
C PHE A 29 -6.60 -4.43 5.33
N VAL A 30 -6.86 -3.19 4.91
CA VAL A 30 -6.11 -2.00 5.35
C VAL A 30 -6.50 -1.57 6.77
N LYS A 31 -7.76 -1.75 7.20
CA LYS A 31 -8.29 -1.27 8.49
C LYS A 31 -7.44 -1.64 9.71
N SER A 32 -6.79 -2.80 9.70
CA SER A 32 -5.97 -3.29 10.82
C SER A 32 -4.47 -3.12 10.60
N LYS A 33 -4.04 -2.52 9.49
CA LYS A 33 -2.63 -2.28 9.20
C LYS A 33 -2.17 -0.99 9.86
N ASN A 34 -0.96 -1.04 10.42
CA ASN A 34 -0.31 0.16 10.90
C ASN A 34 0.04 1.05 9.70
N HIS A 35 -0.35 2.32 9.77
CA HIS A 35 0.02 3.33 8.81
C HIS A 35 1.20 4.13 9.39
N LEU A 36 2.24 4.34 8.58
CA LEU A 36 3.37 5.16 8.95
C LEU A 36 3.72 6.09 7.81
N VAL A 37 3.85 7.38 8.11
CA VAL A 37 4.24 8.41 7.14
C VAL A 37 5.74 8.58 7.22
N VAL A 38 6.43 8.40 6.10
CA VAL A 38 7.87 8.63 6.00
C VAL A 38 8.12 9.98 5.33
N HIS A 39 8.73 10.90 6.06
CA HIS A 39 9.08 12.24 5.61
C HIS A 39 10.49 12.24 5.02
N LEU A 40 10.66 12.77 3.81
CA LEU A 40 11.98 12.85 3.17
C LEU A 40 12.90 13.90 3.80
N GLN A 41 12.34 14.86 4.55
CA GLN A 41 13.05 16.05 5.03
C GLN A 41 13.49 15.95 6.50
N ASP A 42 13.13 14.88 7.20
CA ASP A 42 13.43 14.72 8.63
C ASP A 42 14.81 14.11 8.91
N GLY A 43 15.65 13.98 7.89
CA GLY A 43 16.97 13.38 8.01
C GLY A 43 16.96 11.86 8.21
N GLY A 44 15.82 11.19 8.03
CA GLY A 44 15.64 9.74 8.13
C GLY A 44 15.00 9.24 9.42
N GLU A 45 14.53 10.12 10.31
CA GLU A 45 13.92 9.72 11.57
C GLU A 45 12.68 8.83 11.37
N SER A 46 11.75 9.25 10.51
CA SER A 46 10.57 8.44 10.18
C SER A 46 10.89 7.19 9.36
N PHE A 47 11.99 7.21 8.58
CA PHE A 47 12.46 6.03 7.87
C PHE A 47 13.01 4.98 8.83
N ASP A 48 13.70 5.39 9.89
CA ASP A 48 14.18 4.49 10.94
C ASP A 48 13.02 3.84 11.71
N GLN A 49 11.96 4.62 11.98
CA GLN A 49 10.72 4.11 12.57
C GLN A 49 10.02 3.12 11.64
N PHE A 50 10.02 3.39 10.33
CA PHE A 50 9.48 2.48 9.33
C PHE A 50 10.21 1.12 9.31
N LEU A 51 11.55 1.13 9.26
CA LEU A 51 12.35 -0.09 9.27
C LEU A 51 12.07 -0.96 10.50
N THR A 52 11.88 -0.32 11.66
CA THR A 52 11.50 -1.01 12.90
C THR A 52 10.08 -1.57 12.83
N ALA A 53 9.12 -0.81 12.29
CA ALA A 53 7.72 -1.21 12.21
C ALA A 53 7.46 -2.42 11.29
N ILE A 54 8.34 -2.64 10.29
CA ILE A 54 8.24 -3.76 9.35
C ILE A 54 9.15 -4.94 9.70
N ASP A 55 9.88 -4.86 10.82
CA ASP A 55 10.91 -5.84 11.21
C ASP A 55 11.91 -6.10 10.08
N ALA A 56 12.50 -5.01 9.56
CA ALA A 56 13.35 -5.07 8.37
C ALA A 56 14.61 -5.92 8.58
N GLU A 57 14.96 -6.73 7.57
CA GLU A 57 16.15 -7.60 7.57
C GLU A 57 17.15 -7.19 6.46
N GLY A 58 18.40 -7.64 6.59
CA GLY A 58 19.48 -7.39 5.63
C GLY A 58 20.47 -6.31 6.07
N ASP A 59 21.07 -5.58 5.12
CA ASP A 59 22.04 -4.52 5.40
C ASP A 59 21.33 -3.18 5.67
N LEU A 60 20.86 -3.02 6.91
CA LEU A 60 20.14 -1.82 7.35
C LEU A 60 21.05 -0.58 7.42
N GLU A 61 22.35 -0.77 7.62
CA GLU A 61 23.32 0.34 7.65
C GLU A 61 23.48 0.94 6.25
N ALA A 62 23.64 0.10 5.23
CA ALA A 62 23.68 0.55 3.85
C ALA A 62 22.37 1.26 3.46
N ALA A 63 21.21 0.74 3.86
CA ALA A 63 19.91 1.37 3.59
C ALA A 63 19.80 2.76 4.20
N ARG A 64 20.17 2.92 5.48
CA ARG A 64 20.20 4.23 6.17
C ARG A 64 21.19 5.20 5.54
N ALA A 65 22.35 4.70 5.10
CA ALA A 65 23.35 5.52 4.42
C ALA A 65 22.82 6.03 3.06
N THR A 66 22.17 5.17 2.27
CA THR A 66 21.56 5.55 0.99
C THR A 66 20.46 6.57 1.18
N TRP A 67 19.61 6.45 2.20
CA TRP A 67 18.54 7.41 2.48
C TRP A 67 19.04 8.85 2.61
N LYS A 68 20.23 9.03 3.20
CA LYS A 68 20.83 10.35 3.42
C LYS A 68 21.49 10.94 2.17
N GLN A 69 21.56 10.20 1.06
CA GLN A 69 22.14 10.70 -0.18
C GLN A 69 21.15 11.59 -0.93
N VAL A 70 21.55 12.84 -1.17
CA VAL A 70 20.74 13.79 -1.94
C VAL A 70 21.17 13.74 -3.40
N HIS A 71 20.38 13.08 -4.24
CA HIS A 71 20.70 12.92 -5.67
C HIS A 71 20.36 14.15 -6.54
N ASN A 72 19.47 15.03 -6.06
CA ASN A 72 18.89 16.12 -6.85
C ASN A 72 19.13 17.53 -6.27
N ALA A 73 20.06 17.70 -5.32
CA ALA A 73 20.45 19.03 -4.86
C ALA A 73 21.31 19.69 -5.94
N ARG A 74 20.76 20.72 -6.59
CA ARG A 74 21.46 21.59 -7.52
C ARG A 74 21.51 23.00 -6.96
#